data_AF-A0A0E4FUG3-F1
#
_entry.id   AF-A0A0E4FUG3-F1
#
_cell.length_a   1.000
_cell.length_b   1.000
_cell.length_c   1.000
_cell.angle_alpha   90.00
_cell.angle_beta   90.00
_cell.angle_gamma   90.00
#
_symmetry.space_group_name_H-M   'P 1'
#
loop_
_entity.id
_entity.type
_entity.pdbx_description
1 polymer ?
#
loop_
_entity_poly.entity_id
_entity_poly.type
_entity_poly.pdbx_seq_one_letter_code
_entity_poly.pdbx_strand_id
1 'polypeptide(L)'
;MRLDTAAIRRGCPNCEIRSFRHLCGAELDHFRNAAKADGPLTVACTQQAAQFTHEMGERPGGITFVNIRETAGWSRDGANAGAKMAALLAAAAIPAPDFPLVTLSSDGIILIYGRDEAAIEAGRLLADHLDVTVMLMQLADVTPPAAAVFPIVKGKIRNARGHFGAFELTIDDYAQPRPSSRDRFVFEARATGRPRAAIWCSTSPASRRCFRRTTCGTAISAPIREIRRRCCALCWPPATSSAVSTSRDMSTSRPASARIRARS
;
A
#
# COMPACT_ATOMS: atom_id res chain seq x y z
N MET A 1 26.98 -19.67 -19.32
CA MET A 1 27.66 -19.76 -18.01
C MET A 1 28.26 -21.15 -17.87
N ARG A 2 29.51 -21.28 -17.41
CA ARG A 2 30.13 -22.56 -17.03
C ARG A 2 30.14 -22.64 -15.50
N LEU A 3 29.81 -23.80 -14.94
CA LEU A 3 29.97 -24.06 -13.51
C LEU A 3 31.26 -24.86 -13.30
N ASP A 4 32.14 -24.39 -12.41
CA ASP A 4 33.24 -25.20 -11.88
C ASP A 4 32.80 -25.83 -10.55
N THR A 5 32.25 -27.04 -10.64
CA THR A 5 31.81 -27.82 -9.49
C THR A 5 32.98 -28.29 -8.62
N ALA A 6 34.21 -28.34 -9.14
CA ALA A 6 35.40 -28.67 -8.36
C ALA A 6 35.85 -27.47 -7.51
N ALA A 7 35.81 -26.24 -8.05
CA ALA A 7 36.02 -25.03 -7.25
C ALA A 7 34.96 -24.86 -6.16
N ILE A 8 33.68 -25.10 -6.46
CA ILE A 8 32.61 -25.05 -5.46
C ILE A 8 32.83 -26.11 -4.37
N ARG A 9 33.17 -27.36 -4.73
CA ARG A 9 33.46 -28.43 -3.75
C ARG A 9 34.67 -28.14 -2.86
N ARG A 10 35.69 -27.42 -3.35
CA ARG A 10 36.82 -26.97 -2.51
C ARG A 10 36.41 -25.96 -1.43
N GLY A 11 35.38 -25.13 -1.67
CA GLY A 11 34.85 -24.20 -0.67
C GLY A 11 33.71 -24.76 0.20
N CYS A 12 33.10 -25.87 -0.21
CA CYS A 12 31.99 -26.52 0.49
C CYS A 12 32.28 -28.03 0.67
N PRO A 13 33.30 -28.42 1.46
CA PRO A 13 33.79 -29.80 1.52
C PRO A 13 32.79 -30.80 2.11
N ASN A 14 31.91 -30.33 3.02
CA ASN A 14 30.92 -31.17 3.71
C ASN A 14 29.54 -31.16 3.01
N CYS A 15 29.45 -30.68 1.78
CA CYS A 15 28.18 -30.50 1.07
C CYS A 15 28.05 -31.41 -0.15
N GLU A 16 26.90 -32.08 -0.30
CA GLU A 16 26.60 -32.82 -1.51
C GLU A 16 26.26 -31.86 -2.66
N ILE A 17 27.14 -31.76 -3.65
CA ILE A 17 26.98 -30.86 -4.80
C ILE A 17 26.58 -31.65 -6.03
N ARG A 18 25.33 -31.44 -6.47
CA ARG A 18 24.79 -31.89 -7.77
C ARG A 18 24.59 -30.69 -8.70
N SER A 19 24.84 -30.87 -10.00
CA SER A 19 24.73 -29.81 -11.01
C SER A 19 23.88 -30.26 -12.19
N PHE A 20 22.91 -29.42 -12.55
CA PHE A 20 21.90 -29.66 -13.58
C PHE A 20 21.91 -28.51 -14.60
N ARG A 21 21.31 -28.68 -15.77
CA ARG A 21 21.25 -27.64 -16.84
C ARG A 21 19.91 -26.91 -16.90
N HIS A 22 18.83 -27.59 -16.55
CA HIS A 22 17.43 -27.23 -16.72
C HIS A 22 16.58 -27.66 -15.48
N LEU A 23 17.12 -27.47 -14.27
CA LEU A 23 16.51 -27.89 -12.99
C LEU A 23 15.09 -27.36 -12.73
N CYS A 24 14.72 -26.22 -13.31
CA CYS A 24 13.36 -25.65 -13.23
C CYS A 24 12.43 -26.09 -14.39
N GLY A 25 12.90 -27.00 -15.25
CA GLY A 25 12.17 -27.53 -16.40
C GLY A 25 12.27 -29.06 -16.44
N ALA A 26 12.87 -29.60 -17.52
CA ALA A 26 12.94 -31.05 -17.75
C ALA A 26 13.69 -31.87 -16.66
N GLU A 27 14.48 -31.23 -15.80
CA GLU A 27 15.21 -31.89 -14.70
C GLU A 27 14.54 -31.69 -13.31
N LEU A 28 13.33 -31.13 -13.25
CA LEU A 28 12.64 -30.76 -12.00
C LEU A 28 12.41 -31.93 -11.02
N ASP A 29 12.26 -33.16 -11.51
CA ASP A 29 12.12 -34.33 -10.64
C ASP A 29 13.39 -34.63 -9.82
N HIS A 30 14.57 -34.16 -10.25
CA HIS A 30 15.76 -34.19 -9.41
C HIS A 30 15.66 -33.24 -8.22
N PHE A 31 15.06 -32.06 -8.39
CA PHE A 31 14.76 -31.15 -7.29
C PHE A 31 13.70 -31.77 -6.35
N ARG A 32 12.58 -32.27 -6.89
CA ARG A 32 11.52 -32.91 -6.08
C ARG A 32 12.03 -34.08 -5.24
N ASN A 33 13.00 -34.83 -5.75
CA ASN A 33 13.60 -35.93 -4.99
C ASN A 33 14.63 -35.44 -3.96
N ALA A 34 15.39 -34.37 -4.22
CA ALA A 34 16.22 -33.73 -3.20
C ALA A 34 15.38 -33.09 -2.08
N ALA A 35 14.23 -32.50 -2.42
CA ALA A 35 13.30 -31.87 -1.47
C ALA A 35 12.65 -32.86 -0.48
N LYS A 36 12.77 -34.19 -0.70
CA LYS A 36 12.31 -35.25 0.22
C LYS A 36 13.36 -35.68 1.25
N ALA A 37 14.64 -35.34 1.06
CA ALA A 37 15.71 -35.75 1.96
C ALA A 37 15.92 -34.72 3.08
N ASP A 38 16.05 -35.14 4.34
CA ASP A 38 16.16 -34.22 5.48
C ASP A 38 17.43 -33.34 5.48
N GLY A 39 17.38 -32.24 6.24
CA GLY A 39 18.51 -31.32 6.47
C GLY A 39 18.46 -30.02 5.63
N PRO A 40 19.54 -29.22 5.60
CA PRO A 40 19.58 -27.96 4.87
C PRO A 40 19.62 -28.17 3.35
N LEU A 41 18.68 -27.59 2.60
CA LEU A 41 18.67 -27.61 1.13
C LEU A 41 18.94 -26.22 0.57
N THR A 42 19.96 -26.10 -0.28
CA THR A 42 20.34 -24.83 -0.94
C THR A 42 20.22 -24.95 -2.45
N VAL A 43 19.44 -24.06 -3.08
CA VAL A 43 19.28 -23.97 -4.53
C VAL A 43 20.10 -22.78 -5.06
N ALA A 44 21.14 -23.10 -5.84
CA ALA A 44 22.08 -22.13 -6.42
C ALA A 44 21.50 -21.36 -7.65
N CYS A 45 20.23 -21.00 -7.62
CA CYS A 45 19.54 -20.24 -8.66
C CYS A 45 18.30 -19.53 -8.08
N THR A 46 18.09 -18.26 -8.43
CA THR A 46 16.91 -17.48 -7.99
C THR A 46 15.85 -17.29 -9.09
N GLN A 47 16.10 -17.70 -10.34
CA GLN A 47 15.21 -17.38 -11.47
C GLN A 47 13.78 -17.94 -11.30
N GLN A 48 13.65 -19.12 -10.71
CA GLN A 48 12.38 -19.79 -10.47
C GLN A 48 12.19 -20.15 -8.99
N ALA A 49 12.62 -19.25 -8.10
CA ALA A 49 12.49 -19.45 -6.65
C ALA A 49 11.04 -19.77 -6.25
N ALA A 50 10.05 -19.06 -6.79
CA ALA A 50 8.63 -19.31 -6.52
C ALA A 50 8.16 -20.72 -6.93
N GLN A 51 8.66 -21.26 -8.05
CA GLN A 51 8.38 -22.64 -8.48
C GLN A 51 8.97 -23.63 -7.48
N PHE A 52 10.24 -23.46 -7.09
CA PHE A 52 10.88 -24.33 -6.11
C PHE A 52 10.24 -24.25 -4.71
N THR A 53 9.76 -23.06 -4.30
CA THR A 53 9.00 -22.87 -3.05
C THR A 53 7.61 -23.52 -3.10
N HIS A 54 7.00 -23.68 -4.26
CA HIS A 54 5.77 -24.47 -4.42
C HIS A 54 6.07 -25.98 -4.41
N GLU A 55 7.08 -26.41 -5.17
CA GLU A 55 7.47 -27.81 -5.39
C GLU A 55 8.14 -28.47 -4.17
N MET A 56 8.54 -27.70 -3.14
CA MET A 56 9.11 -28.23 -1.89
C MET A 56 8.07 -28.73 -0.88
N GLY A 57 6.79 -28.36 -1.04
CA GLY A 57 5.74 -28.67 -0.06
C GLY A 57 6.07 -28.19 1.36
N GLU A 58 5.67 -28.95 2.37
CA GLU A 58 5.80 -28.63 3.80
C GLU A 58 7.18 -28.97 4.39
N ARG A 59 8.25 -28.90 3.58
CA ARG A 59 9.61 -29.29 3.99
C ARG A 59 10.08 -28.52 5.24
N PRO A 60 10.38 -29.19 6.37
CA PRO A 60 10.93 -28.54 7.55
C PRO A 60 12.32 -27.96 7.27
N GLY A 61 12.60 -26.78 7.82
CA GLY A 61 13.85 -26.04 7.58
C GLY A 61 13.90 -25.24 6.26
N GLY A 62 12.92 -25.38 5.37
CA GLY A 62 12.80 -24.55 4.17
C GLY A 62 13.86 -24.82 3.10
N ILE A 63 14.10 -23.80 2.25
CA ILE A 63 15.11 -23.80 1.19
C ILE A 63 15.82 -22.45 1.14
N THR A 64 17.15 -22.48 1.12
CA THR A 64 17.99 -21.30 0.90
C THR A 64 18.21 -21.09 -0.60
N PHE A 65 17.89 -19.91 -1.13
CA PHE A 65 18.16 -19.56 -2.53
C PHE A 65 19.40 -18.68 -2.66
N VAL A 66 20.34 -19.07 -3.51
CA VAL A 66 21.61 -18.34 -3.72
C VAL A 66 21.76 -17.95 -5.17
N ASN A 67 21.78 -16.64 -5.45
CA ASN A 67 22.10 -16.16 -6.78
C ASN A 67 23.61 -16.26 -7.01
N ILE A 68 24.06 -17.31 -7.70
CA ILE A 68 25.42 -17.41 -8.27
C ILE A 68 25.47 -17.11 -9.78
N ARG A 69 24.32 -16.89 -10.42
CA ARG A 69 24.24 -16.68 -11.87
C ARG A 69 24.54 -15.22 -12.21
N GLU A 70 23.62 -14.32 -11.91
CA GLU A 70 23.77 -12.88 -12.15
C GLU A 70 24.95 -12.29 -11.35
N THR A 71 25.14 -12.69 -10.09
CA THR A 71 26.18 -12.10 -9.22
C THR A 71 27.61 -12.55 -9.55
N ALA A 72 27.80 -13.72 -10.20
CA ALA A 72 29.11 -14.33 -10.41
C ALA A 72 29.29 -14.86 -11.84
N GLY A 73 28.54 -15.89 -12.26
CA GLY A 73 28.79 -16.58 -13.54
C GLY A 73 28.35 -15.84 -14.81
N TRP A 74 27.63 -14.72 -14.68
CA TRP A 74 27.33 -13.75 -15.75
C TRP A 74 28.16 -12.46 -15.63
N SER A 75 29.03 -12.33 -14.61
CA SER A 75 29.98 -11.21 -14.55
C SER A 75 31.07 -11.36 -15.63
N ARG A 76 31.78 -10.27 -15.94
CA ARG A 76 32.91 -10.25 -16.89
C ARG A 76 33.93 -11.37 -16.62
N ASP A 77 34.20 -11.61 -15.34
CA ASP A 77 35.21 -12.56 -14.87
C ASP A 77 34.58 -13.96 -14.57
N GLY A 78 33.34 -14.17 -15.03
CA GLY A 78 32.47 -15.31 -14.74
C GLY A 78 33.01 -16.68 -15.12
N ALA A 79 33.95 -16.76 -16.07
CA ALA A 79 34.65 -17.99 -16.42
C ALA A 79 35.55 -18.51 -15.28
N ASN A 80 36.08 -17.62 -14.44
CA ASN A 80 36.97 -17.90 -13.32
C ASN A 80 36.26 -17.77 -11.95
N ALA A 81 34.97 -17.45 -11.94
CA ALA A 81 34.23 -17.06 -10.74
C ALA A 81 33.90 -18.21 -9.76
N GLY A 82 34.43 -19.43 -9.96
CA GLY A 82 34.13 -20.60 -9.11
C GLY A 82 34.39 -20.37 -7.62
N ALA A 83 35.47 -19.68 -7.26
CA ALA A 83 35.75 -19.28 -5.87
C ALA A 83 34.72 -18.28 -5.31
N LYS A 84 34.22 -17.35 -6.14
CA LYS A 84 33.14 -16.42 -5.78
C LYS A 84 31.81 -17.15 -5.59
N MET A 85 31.50 -18.12 -6.46
CA MET A 85 30.31 -18.98 -6.30
C MET A 85 30.36 -19.78 -4.98
N ALA A 86 31.52 -20.35 -4.65
CA ALA A 86 31.73 -21.05 -3.39
C ALA A 86 31.56 -20.12 -2.17
N ALA A 87 32.14 -18.92 -2.20
CA ALA A 87 31.99 -17.92 -1.14
C ALA A 87 30.54 -17.45 -0.96
N LEU A 88 29.78 -17.28 -2.04
CA LEU A 88 28.35 -16.94 -1.99
C LEU A 88 27.50 -18.06 -1.37
N LEU A 89 27.80 -19.32 -1.69
CA LEU A 89 27.12 -20.49 -1.10
C LEU A 89 27.48 -20.64 0.39
N ALA A 90 28.74 -20.44 0.77
CA ALA A 90 29.17 -20.46 2.16
C ALA A 90 28.55 -19.31 2.98
N ALA A 91 28.48 -18.10 2.42
CA ALA A 91 27.85 -16.94 3.06
C ALA A 91 26.34 -17.16 3.30
N ALA A 92 25.66 -17.85 2.39
CA ALA A 92 24.23 -18.18 2.54
C ALA A 92 23.94 -19.32 3.54
N ALA A 93 24.97 -20.05 3.98
CA ALA A 93 24.86 -21.01 5.08
C ALA A 93 25.01 -20.37 6.47
N ILE A 94 25.36 -19.08 6.54
CA ILE A 94 25.40 -18.30 7.78
C ILE A 94 23.96 -17.85 8.11
N PRO A 95 23.42 -18.14 9.32
CA PRO A 95 22.12 -17.63 9.73
C PRO A 95 22.07 -16.10 9.65
N ALA A 96 21.08 -15.57 8.93
CA ALA A 96 20.81 -14.14 8.93
C ALA A 96 20.26 -13.70 10.29
N PRO A 97 20.62 -12.51 10.80
CA PRO A 97 20.01 -11.97 12.02
C PRO A 97 18.54 -11.62 11.76
N ASP A 98 17.71 -11.70 12.81
CA ASP A 98 16.31 -11.28 12.77
C ASP A 98 16.21 -9.81 12.37
N PHE A 99 15.58 -9.54 11.23
CA PHE A 99 15.34 -8.19 10.73
C PHE A 99 13.96 -7.68 11.18
N PRO A 100 13.84 -6.42 11.64
CA PRO A 100 12.57 -5.87 12.08
C PRO A 100 11.62 -5.71 10.88
N LEU A 101 10.49 -6.42 10.92
CA LEU A 101 9.39 -6.21 9.97
C LEU A 101 8.72 -4.88 10.26
N VAL A 102 8.59 -4.03 9.23
CA VAL A 102 7.90 -2.74 9.32
C VAL A 102 6.51 -2.87 8.72
N THR A 103 5.47 -2.84 9.56
CA THR A 103 4.09 -2.78 9.11
C THR A 103 3.81 -1.44 8.43
N LEU A 104 3.36 -1.49 7.18
CA LEU A 104 2.89 -0.33 6.43
C LEU A 104 1.35 -0.36 6.37
N SER A 105 0.72 0.79 6.58
CA SER A 105 -0.73 0.98 6.44
C SER A 105 -1.00 2.04 5.37
N SER A 106 -2.17 2.02 4.75
CA SER A 106 -2.62 3.04 3.79
C SER A 106 -4.11 3.32 4.00
N ASP A 107 -4.48 4.59 4.05
CA ASP A 107 -5.87 5.03 4.25
C ASP A 107 -6.74 4.89 2.99
N GLY A 108 -6.21 4.29 1.92
CA GLY A 108 -6.92 4.10 0.63
C GLY A 108 -6.95 5.35 -0.27
N ILE A 109 -6.23 6.41 0.10
CA ILE A 109 -6.18 7.67 -0.65
C ILE A 109 -5.05 7.62 -1.70
N ILE A 110 -5.32 8.06 -2.93
CA ILE A 110 -4.34 8.12 -4.02
C ILE A 110 -4.37 9.45 -4.77
N LEU A 111 -3.17 10.03 -5.00
CA LEU A 111 -2.98 11.14 -5.93
C LEU A 111 -2.31 10.63 -7.21
N ILE A 112 -3.03 10.66 -8.33
CA ILE A 112 -2.49 10.37 -9.66
C ILE A 112 -1.97 11.67 -10.26
N TYR A 113 -0.69 11.71 -10.64
CA TYR A 113 -0.06 12.90 -11.19
C TYR A 113 0.35 12.69 -12.65
N GLY A 114 -0.13 13.54 -13.56
CA GLY A 114 0.07 13.37 -14.99
C GLY A 114 -0.06 14.66 -15.80
N ARG A 115 -0.35 14.52 -17.11
CA ARG A 115 -0.30 15.61 -18.10
C ARG A 115 -1.41 15.57 -19.17
N ASP A 116 -2.23 14.53 -19.18
CA ASP A 116 -3.17 14.18 -20.24
C ASP A 116 -4.28 13.25 -19.73
N GLU A 117 -5.18 12.82 -20.63
CA GLU A 117 -6.33 11.95 -20.35
C GLU A 117 -5.96 10.60 -19.70
N ALA A 118 -4.74 10.09 -19.91
CA ALA A 118 -4.33 8.81 -19.33
C ALA A 118 -4.31 8.86 -17.79
N ALA A 119 -4.08 10.04 -17.20
CA ALA A 119 -4.20 10.25 -15.75
C ALA A 119 -5.66 10.25 -15.26
N ILE A 120 -6.61 10.63 -16.12
CA ILE A 120 -8.05 10.62 -15.80
C ILE A 120 -8.59 9.19 -15.90
N GLU A 121 -8.29 8.45 -16.97
CA GLU A 121 -8.74 7.06 -17.09
C GLU A 121 -8.09 6.15 -16.03
N ALA A 122 -6.82 6.37 -15.68
CA ALA A 122 -6.20 5.70 -14.53
C ALA A 122 -6.93 6.01 -13.21
N GLY A 123 -7.47 7.22 -13.05
CA GLY A 123 -8.35 7.56 -11.93
C GLY A 123 -9.69 6.82 -11.99
N ARG A 124 -10.29 6.73 -13.18
CA ARG A 124 -11.57 6.04 -13.41
C ARG A 124 -11.49 4.53 -13.15
N LEU A 125 -10.34 3.91 -13.44
CA LEU A 125 -10.07 2.49 -13.15
C LEU A 125 -9.83 2.20 -11.65
N LEU A 126 -9.59 3.23 -10.83
CA LEU A 126 -9.29 3.08 -9.39
C LEU A 126 -10.38 3.64 -8.47
N ALA A 127 -11.32 4.44 -9.00
CA ALA A 127 -12.36 5.13 -8.22
C ALA A 127 -13.33 4.20 -7.47
N ASP A 128 -13.52 2.96 -7.94
CA ASP A 128 -14.36 1.95 -7.26
C ASP A 128 -13.64 1.30 -6.05
N HIS A 129 -12.35 1.60 -5.83
CA HIS A 129 -11.51 0.95 -4.82
C HIS A 129 -10.72 1.91 -3.92
N LEU A 130 -10.47 3.15 -4.37
CA LEU A 130 -9.61 4.13 -3.68
C LEU A 130 -10.26 5.53 -3.69
N ASP A 131 -9.90 6.36 -2.72
CA ASP A 131 -10.22 7.79 -2.73
C ASP A 131 -9.24 8.50 -3.67
N VAL A 132 -9.67 8.64 -4.93
CA VAL A 132 -8.85 9.16 -6.04
C VAL A 132 -8.89 10.69 -6.08
N THR A 133 -7.72 11.31 -6.23
CA THR A 133 -7.58 12.65 -6.81
C THR A 133 -6.63 12.59 -8.01
N VAL A 134 -6.96 13.27 -9.10
CA VAL A 134 -6.10 13.39 -10.29
C VAL A 134 -5.55 14.81 -10.36
N MET A 135 -4.24 14.97 -10.57
CA MET A 135 -3.59 16.27 -10.75
C MET A 135 -2.84 16.35 -12.08
N LEU A 136 -3.14 17.40 -12.85
CA LEU A 136 -2.53 17.69 -14.14
C LEU A 136 -1.44 18.78 -13.99
N MET A 137 -0.22 18.47 -14.45
CA MET A 137 0.93 19.40 -14.44
C MET A 137 0.74 20.55 -15.44
N GLN A 138 0.28 20.22 -16.64
CA GLN A 138 -0.02 21.14 -17.73
C GLN A 138 -1.30 20.70 -18.42
N LEU A 139 -1.92 21.63 -19.13
CA LEU A 139 -3.18 21.44 -19.83
C LEU A 139 -2.99 21.74 -21.31
N ALA A 140 -2.65 20.69 -22.05
CA ALA A 140 -2.85 20.63 -23.49
C ALA A 140 -4.12 19.79 -23.72
N ASP A 141 -5.20 20.46 -24.10
CA ASP A 141 -6.35 19.88 -24.83
C ASP A 141 -7.04 18.66 -24.20
N VAL A 142 -7.07 18.60 -22.86
CA VAL A 142 -7.86 17.62 -22.09
C VAL A 142 -9.30 18.14 -21.91
N THR A 143 -10.26 17.38 -22.42
CA THR A 143 -11.70 17.70 -22.34
C THR A 143 -12.26 17.30 -20.97
N PRO A 144 -12.98 18.18 -20.24
CA PRO A 144 -13.65 17.82 -19.00
C PRO A 144 -14.62 16.64 -19.18
N PRO A 145 -14.54 15.57 -18.37
CA PRO A 145 -15.52 14.49 -18.42
C PRO A 145 -16.90 15.00 -17.98
N ALA A 146 -17.95 14.52 -18.66
CA ALA A 146 -19.32 15.03 -18.48
C ALA A 146 -19.90 14.85 -17.06
N ALA A 147 -19.31 13.96 -16.26
CA ALA A 147 -19.54 13.85 -14.82
C ALA A 147 -18.19 13.70 -14.10
N ALA A 148 -17.95 14.53 -13.09
CA ALA A 148 -16.76 14.41 -12.24
C ALA A 148 -16.96 13.32 -11.18
N VAL A 149 -16.36 12.15 -11.40
CA VAL A 149 -16.38 11.01 -10.46
C VAL A 149 -15.45 11.27 -9.26
N PHE A 150 -14.34 11.98 -9.49
CA PHE A 150 -13.31 12.34 -8.52
C PHE A 150 -12.79 13.76 -8.79
N PRO A 151 -12.10 14.41 -7.83
CA PRO A 151 -11.48 15.72 -8.06
C PRO A 151 -10.35 15.63 -9.10
N ILE A 152 -10.47 16.45 -10.16
CA ILE A 152 -9.40 16.69 -11.14
C ILE A 152 -8.88 18.10 -10.90
N VAL A 153 -7.61 18.26 -10.55
CA VAL A 153 -7.00 19.53 -10.16
C VAL A 153 -5.77 19.87 -11.02
N LYS A 154 -5.33 21.12 -11.01
CA LYS A 154 -4.06 21.55 -11.59
C LYS A 154 -3.05 21.75 -10.47
N GLY A 155 -1.77 21.45 -10.72
CA GLY A 155 -0.68 21.84 -9.83
C GLY A 155 0.65 21.22 -10.24
N LYS A 156 1.76 21.74 -9.70
CA LYS A 156 3.11 21.20 -9.92
C LYS A 156 3.68 20.68 -8.60
N ILE A 157 3.99 19.39 -8.51
CA ILE A 157 4.72 18.86 -7.35
C ILE A 157 6.15 19.43 -7.37
N ARG A 158 6.50 20.22 -6.35
CA ARG A 158 7.88 20.69 -6.12
C ARG A 158 8.69 19.69 -5.30
N ASN A 159 8.04 18.98 -4.39
CA ASN A 159 8.69 18.09 -3.43
C ASN A 159 7.69 17.02 -2.94
N ALA A 160 8.18 15.80 -2.74
CA ALA A 160 7.45 14.68 -2.16
C ALA A 160 8.34 14.03 -1.08
N ARG A 161 7.78 13.71 0.08
CA ARG A 161 8.50 13.15 1.25
C ARG A 161 7.64 12.12 1.96
N GLY A 162 8.27 11.30 2.80
CA GLY A 162 7.60 10.25 3.59
C GLY A 162 7.77 8.87 2.96
N HIS A 163 6.80 7.99 3.17
CA HIS A 163 6.82 6.60 2.71
C HIS A 163 5.45 6.14 2.22
N PHE A 164 5.35 4.90 1.75
CA PHE A 164 4.06 4.30 1.35
C PHE A 164 3.01 4.45 2.46
N GLY A 165 1.84 4.99 2.10
CA GLY A 165 0.75 5.31 3.04
C GLY A 165 0.88 6.63 3.81
N ALA A 166 2.06 7.27 3.83
CA ALA A 166 2.30 8.52 4.54
C ALA A 166 3.20 9.46 3.71
N PHE A 167 2.61 10.06 2.67
CA PHE A 167 3.30 11.01 1.79
C PHE A 167 2.92 12.47 2.09
N GLU A 168 3.92 13.31 2.35
CA GLU A 168 3.78 14.76 2.34
C GLU A 168 4.18 15.33 0.97
N LEU A 169 3.27 16.08 0.35
CA LEU A 169 3.49 16.73 -0.95
C LEU A 169 3.52 18.25 -0.80
N THR A 170 4.45 18.90 -1.50
CA THR A 170 4.46 20.36 -1.67
C THR A 170 4.11 20.68 -3.11
N ILE A 171 2.95 21.32 -3.31
CA ILE A 171 2.37 21.61 -4.63
C ILE A 171 2.39 23.13 -4.86
N ASP A 172 3.03 23.55 -5.95
CA ASP A 172 2.98 24.91 -6.45
C ASP A 172 1.89 25.08 -7.51
N ASP A 173 1.34 26.30 -7.61
CA ASP A 173 0.29 26.69 -8.55
C ASP A 173 -0.93 25.75 -8.58
N TYR A 174 -1.29 25.22 -7.40
CA TYR A 174 -2.51 24.45 -7.17
C TYR A 174 -3.75 25.28 -7.53
N ALA A 175 -4.65 24.72 -8.34
CA ALA A 175 -5.93 25.31 -8.68
C ALA A 175 -7.01 24.25 -8.94
N GLN A 176 -8.27 24.60 -8.66
CA GLN A 176 -9.43 23.77 -8.95
C GLN A 176 -10.13 24.22 -10.27
N PRO A 177 -10.76 23.30 -11.00
CA PRO A 177 -11.45 23.62 -12.26
C PRO A 177 -12.75 24.36 -11.98
N ARG A 178 -13.07 25.36 -12.80
CA ARG A 178 -14.31 26.11 -12.72
C ARG A 178 -15.48 25.18 -13.10
N PRO A 179 -16.55 25.08 -12.29
CA PRO A 179 -17.70 24.22 -12.58
C PRO A 179 -18.45 24.49 -13.90
N SER A 180 -18.14 25.59 -14.58
CA SER A 180 -18.66 25.95 -15.90
C SER A 180 -17.75 25.55 -17.08
N SER A 181 -16.66 24.83 -16.83
CA SER A 181 -15.78 24.27 -17.88
C SER A 181 -16.54 23.21 -18.69
N ARG A 182 -16.46 23.26 -20.04
CA ARG A 182 -17.13 22.29 -20.93
C ARG A 182 -16.19 21.73 -21.99
N ASP A 183 -15.67 22.59 -22.86
CA ASP A 183 -14.86 22.16 -24.02
C ASP A 183 -13.37 21.96 -23.67
N ARG A 184 -12.93 22.57 -22.56
CA ARG A 184 -11.60 22.45 -21.95
C ARG A 184 -11.69 22.87 -20.48
N PHE A 185 -10.83 22.32 -19.62
CA PHE A 185 -10.77 22.76 -18.23
C PHE A 185 -10.27 24.21 -18.12
N VAL A 186 -11.10 25.10 -17.57
CA VAL A 186 -10.71 26.46 -17.17
C VAL A 186 -10.55 26.47 -15.66
N PHE A 187 -9.36 26.77 -15.15
CA PHE A 187 -9.08 26.80 -13.72
C PHE A 187 -9.40 28.15 -13.09
N GLU A 188 -9.66 28.18 -11.79
CA GLU A 188 -9.76 29.43 -11.05
C GLU A 188 -8.42 30.17 -10.99
N ALA A 189 -8.49 31.49 -10.73
CA ALA A 189 -7.29 32.31 -10.61
C ALA A 189 -6.42 31.84 -9.46
N ARG A 190 -5.10 31.94 -9.63
CA ARG A 190 -4.09 31.56 -8.63
C ARG A 190 -4.43 32.15 -7.26
N ALA A 191 -4.50 31.31 -6.22
CA ALA A 191 -4.57 31.77 -4.84
C ALA A 191 -3.26 32.50 -4.47
N THR A 192 -3.26 33.83 -4.59
CA THR A 192 -2.09 34.69 -4.32
C THR A 192 -1.91 34.93 -2.82
N GLY A 193 -1.33 33.93 -2.15
CA GLY A 193 -0.93 33.96 -0.76
C GLY A 193 -0.41 32.57 -0.40
N ARG A 194 0.73 32.46 0.30
CA ARG A 194 1.46 31.20 0.51
C ARG A 194 0.51 30.07 0.92
N PRO A 195 0.15 29.13 0.01
CA PRO A 195 -0.69 28.03 0.39
C PRO A 195 0.19 27.11 1.25
N ARG A 196 -0.08 27.06 2.56
CA ARG A 196 0.05 25.78 3.25
C ARG A 196 -1.10 24.90 2.81
N ALA A 197 -1.08 24.55 1.52
CA ALA A 197 -1.65 23.32 1.03
C ALA A 197 -0.78 22.16 1.56
N ALA A 198 -0.75 22.02 2.89
CA ALA A 198 -1.01 20.70 3.40
C ALA A 198 -2.34 20.30 2.76
N ILE A 199 -2.38 19.16 2.09
CA ILE A 199 -3.64 18.48 1.84
C ILE A 199 -4.11 18.04 3.22
N TRP A 200 -4.75 18.96 3.94
CA TRP A 200 -5.41 18.67 5.19
C TRP A 200 -6.70 17.96 4.81
N CYS A 201 -6.53 16.68 4.47
CA CYS A 201 -7.61 15.71 4.36
C CYS A 201 -8.24 15.62 5.75
N SER A 202 -9.17 16.52 6.01
CA SER A 202 -9.60 16.86 7.36
C SER A 202 -10.37 15.68 7.93
N THR A 203 -9.78 15.03 8.93
CA THR A 203 -10.36 13.89 9.65
C THR A 203 -11.66 14.33 10.34
N SER A 204 -12.77 14.18 9.62
CA SER A 204 -14.11 14.58 10.02
C SER A 204 -15.14 13.73 9.29
N PRO A 205 -15.66 12.65 9.90
CA PRO A 205 -16.58 11.68 9.26
C PRO A 205 -17.97 12.21 8.85
N ALA A 206 -18.17 13.53 8.80
CA ALA A 206 -19.45 14.20 9.01
C ALA A 206 -19.90 15.12 7.86
N SER A 207 -19.71 14.72 6.60
CA SER A 207 -20.23 15.48 5.44
C SER A 207 -20.54 14.64 4.18
N ARG A 208 -21.02 13.39 4.33
CA ARG A 208 -21.68 12.70 3.20
C ARG A 208 -22.91 13.53 2.76
N ARG A 209 -23.00 13.83 1.46
CA ARG A 209 -23.93 14.77 0.78
C ARG A 209 -23.54 16.24 0.88
N CYS A 210 -22.87 16.75 -0.15
CA CYS A 210 -22.78 18.19 -0.40
C CYS A 210 -24.14 18.67 -0.98
N PHE A 211 -24.93 19.42 -0.21
CA PHE A 211 -26.24 19.92 -0.65
C PHE A 211 -26.16 21.39 -1.10
N ARG A 212 -26.75 21.68 -2.26
CA ARG A 212 -26.70 23.01 -2.89
C ARG A 212 -27.52 24.04 -2.08
N ARG A 213 -26.87 25.06 -1.53
CA ARG A 213 -27.53 26.23 -0.92
C ARG A 213 -26.96 27.56 -1.40
N THR A 214 -27.47 28.01 -2.54
CA THR A 214 -27.66 29.46 -2.77
C THR A 214 -28.65 30.04 -1.75
N THR A 215 -28.70 31.37 -1.66
CA THR A 215 -29.59 32.17 -0.79
C THR A 215 -29.51 31.87 0.71
N CYS A 216 -28.55 32.50 1.39
CA CYS A 216 -28.86 33.26 2.61
C CYS A 216 -27.79 34.35 2.81
N GLY A 217 -28.07 35.56 2.34
CA GLY A 217 -27.33 36.76 2.73
C GLY A 217 -27.89 37.32 4.04
N THR A 218 -27.08 38.16 4.72
CA THR A 218 -27.53 39.04 5.82
C THR A 218 -27.98 38.34 7.12
N ALA A 219 -27.03 37.82 7.91
CA ALA A 219 -27.25 37.44 9.32
C ALA A 219 -25.95 37.37 10.17
N ILE A 220 -25.05 38.37 10.07
CA ILE A 220 -23.81 38.40 10.88
C ILE A 220 -24.02 39.18 12.18
N SER A 221 -24.53 38.50 13.24
CA SER A 221 -24.34 38.87 14.67
C SER A 221 -25.18 38.01 15.65
N ALA A 222 -24.89 36.71 15.80
CA ALA A 222 -25.48 35.89 16.87
C ALA A 222 -24.53 34.75 17.34
N PRO A 223 -24.50 34.39 18.64
CA PRO A 223 -23.61 33.35 19.17
C PRO A 223 -24.08 31.92 18.88
N ILE A 224 -23.10 31.01 18.77
CA ILE A 224 -23.21 29.63 18.24
C ILE A 224 -24.26 28.73 18.93
N ARG A 225 -24.71 29.02 20.15
CA ARG A 225 -25.68 28.18 20.88
C ARG A 225 -27.09 28.16 20.27
N GLU A 226 -27.51 29.23 19.60
CA GLU A 226 -28.91 29.37 19.14
C GLU A 226 -29.23 28.47 17.95
N ILE A 227 -28.29 28.36 17.00
CA ILE A 227 -28.41 27.57 15.77
C ILE A 227 -28.70 26.09 16.09
N ARG A 228 -28.05 25.55 17.12
CA ARG A 228 -28.16 24.13 17.49
C ARG A 228 -29.56 23.74 17.99
N ARG A 229 -30.35 24.69 18.54
CA ARG A 229 -31.73 24.42 18.97
C ARG A 229 -32.72 24.41 17.80
N ARG A 230 -32.58 25.33 16.84
CA ARG A 230 -33.51 25.41 15.69
C ARG A 230 -33.38 24.26 14.69
N CYS A 231 -32.20 23.66 14.53
CA CYS A 231 -32.03 22.51 13.64
C CYS A 231 -32.65 21.19 14.16
N CYS A 232 -32.62 20.92 15.48
CA CYS A 232 -33.17 19.66 16.00
C CYS A 232 -34.70 19.56 15.87
N ALA A 233 -35.42 20.69 15.87
CA ALA A 233 -36.88 20.73 15.83
C ALA A 233 -37.51 20.38 14.46
N LEU A 234 -36.70 20.24 13.39
CA LEU A 234 -37.17 20.06 12.01
C LEU A 234 -36.96 18.64 11.45
N CYS A 235 -36.49 17.68 12.27
CA CYS A 235 -36.06 16.35 11.78
C CYS A 235 -36.72 15.15 12.49
N TRP A 236 -37.77 15.35 13.30
CA TRP A 236 -38.41 14.27 14.05
C TRP A 236 -39.95 14.34 13.96
N PRO A 237 -40.65 13.36 13.35
CA PRO A 237 -42.11 13.30 13.32
C PRO A 237 -42.67 12.71 14.64
N PRO A 238 -43.88 13.09 15.09
CA PRO A 238 -44.43 12.62 16.36
C PRO A 238 -44.65 11.10 16.37
N ALA A 239 -44.34 10.47 17.50
CA ALA A 239 -44.51 9.03 17.67
C ALA A 239 -45.99 8.64 17.89
N THR A 240 -46.48 7.65 17.15
CA THR A 240 -47.75 6.98 17.41
C THR A 240 -47.56 5.81 18.38
N SER A 241 -48.48 5.68 19.34
CA SER A 241 -48.41 4.68 20.41
C SER A 241 -49.14 3.38 20.08
N SER A 242 -48.53 2.25 20.40
CA SER A 242 -49.25 1.02 20.77
C SER A 242 -48.49 0.34 21.91
N ALA A 243 -49.22 -0.33 22.81
CA ALA A 243 -48.68 -0.88 24.05
C ALA A 243 -48.90 -2.38 24.14
N VAL A 244 -47.89 -3.10 24.66
CA VAL A 244 -48.03 -4.41 25.28
C VAL A 244 -47.22 -4.37 26.58
N SER A 245 -47.73 -4.99 27.64
CA SER A 245 -47.25 -4.85 29.01
C SER A 245 -46.56 -6.11 29.53
N THR A 246 -45.91 -5.98 30.70
CA THR A 246 -45.65 -7.04 31.70
C THR A 246 -44.68 -8.18 31.30
N SER A 247 -43.86 -8.76 32.18
CA SER A 247 -43.64 -8.50 33.63
C SER A 247 -42.43 -9.28 34.18
N ARG A 248 -41.71 -8.69 35.15
CA ARG A 248 -41.00 -9.38 36.27
C ARG A 248 -39.91 -10.40 35.86
N ASP A 249 -39.22 -11.11 36.76
CA ASP A 249 -38.39 -10.77 37.94
C ASP A 249 -37.26 -11.85 37.94
N MET A 250 -36.09 -11.81 38.59
CA MET A 250 -35.46 -10.99 39.64
C MET A 250 -33.90 -11.16 39.46
N SER A 251 -32.91 -10.76 40.28
CA SER A 251 -32.81 -10.16 41.61
C SER A 251 -31.48 -9.39 41.81
N THR A 252 -31.22 -8.95 43.05
CA THR A 252 -30.06 -8.24 43.61
C THR A 252 -28.79 -9.08 43.88
N SER A 253 -27.60 -8.47 43.76
CA SER A 253 -26.53 -8.54 44.78
C SER A 253 -25.48 -7.41 44.57
N ARG A 254 -24.48 -7.28 45.47
CA ARG A 254 -23.69 -6.03 45.70
C ARG A 254 -22.20 -6.11 45.29
N PRO A 255 -21.49 -4.97 45.14
CA PRO A 255 -20.13 -4.90 44.57
C PRO A 255 -18.99 -4.75 45.60
N ALA A 256 -17.79 -5.22 45.22
CA ALA A 256 -16.44 -4.86 45.71
C ALA A 256 -15.39 -5.54 44.80
N SER A 257 -14.06 -5.33 44.83
CA SER A 257 -13.15 -4.18 45.07
C SER A 257 -11.72 -4.75 45.19
N ALA A 258 -10.66 -3.98 44.86
CA ALA A 258 -9.23 -4.39 44.89
C ALA A 258 -8.84 -5.49 43.86
N ARG A 259 -7.67 -5.57 43.19
CA ARG A 259 -6.26 -5.05 43.27
C ARG A 259 -5.27 -6.19 43.55
N ILE A 260 -4.00 -5.96 43.14
CA ILE A 260 -2.77 -6.75 43.35
C ILE A 260 -2.44 -7.77 42.22
N ARG A 261 -1.16 -8.13 41.93
CA ARG A 261 0.02 -7.37 41.45
C ARG A 261 1.20 -8.36 41.18
N ALA A 262 1.65 -8.44 39.93
CA ALA A 262 3.02 -8.76 39.48
C ALA A 262 3.72 -10.11 39.82
N ARG A 263 4.70 -10.42 38.94
CA ARG A 263 5.74 -11.47 39.01
C ARG A 263 5.26 -12.91 38.76
N SER A 264 6.10 -13.79 38.21
CA SER A 264 7.51 -13.59 37.82
C SER A 264 7.68 -13.01 36.42
#